data_AF-A0A4Q0AVX6-F1
#
_entry.id   AF-A0A4Q0AVX6-F1
#
_cell.length_a   1.000
_cell.length_b   1.000
_cell.length_c   1.000
_cell.angle_alpha   90.00
_cell.angle_beta   90.00
_cell.angle_gamma   90.00
#
_symmetry.space_group_name_H-M   'P 1'
#
loop_
_entity.id
_entity.type
_entity.pdbx_description
1 polymer ?
#
loop_
_entity_poly.entity_id
_entity_poly.type
_entity_poly.pdbx_seq_one_letter_code
_entity_poly.pdbx_strand_id
1 'polypeptide(L)'
;MIVSTGKFTYSKQSKCFVAEASDIESDVQPLFHQIYPDTCDIGITLISHRSETEVTYFLNETFRDRENEVQYWTLLPTPESERKVPTCRGTFVRIFND
;
A
#
# COMPACT_ATOMS: atom_id res chain seq x y z
N MET A 1 4.32 -8.38 4.28
CA MET A 1 4.38 -7.42 5.41
C MET A 1 2.98 -6.93 5.73
N ILE A 2 2.62 -6.83 7.02
CA ILE A 2 1.37 -6.23 7.49
C ILE A 2 1.69 -4.88 8.14
N VAL A 3 1.00 -3.83 7.73
CA VAL A 3 1.23 -2.44 8.20
C VAL A 3 -0.07 -1.88 8.75
N SER A 4 -0.01 -1.25 9.92
CA SER A 4 -1.18 -0.58 10.50
C SER A 4 -1.54 0.67 9.69
N THR A 5 -2.83 0.81 9.37
CA THR A 5 -3.41 2.05 8.81
C THR A 5 -3.20 3.28 9.69
N GLY A 6 -2.83 3.11 10.97
CA GLY A 6 -2.46 4.23 11.85
C GLY A 6 -1.17 4.95 11.45
N LYS A 7 -0.33 4.31 10.60
CA LYS A 7 0.85 4.93 9.98
C LYS A 7 0.54 5.75 8.73
N PHE A 8 -0.73 5.82 8.33
CA PHE A 8 -1.15 6.51 7.10
C PHE A 8 -2.10 7.66 7.40
N THR A 9 -1.94 8.74 6.65
CA THR A 9 -2.95 9.80 6.55
C THR A 9 -3.96 9.42 5.47
N TYR A 10 -5.25 9.36 5.82
CA TYR A 10 -6.32 9.03 4.87
C TYR A 10 -7.02 10.28 4.33
N SER A 11 -6.92 10.50 3.02
CA SER A 11 -7.68 11.52 2.30
C SER A 11 -9.04 10.95 1.86
N LYS A 12 -10.12 11.45 2.46
CA LYS A 12 -11.49 11.04 2.12
C LYS A 12 -11.91 11.46 0.71
N GLN A 13 -11.39 12.59 0.21
CA GLN A 13 -11.77 13.14 -1.09
C GLN A 13 -11.25 12.26 -2.23
N SER A 14 -10.01 11.81 -2.14
CA SER A 14 -9.38 10.93 -3.13
C SER A 14 -9.46 9.44 -2.78
N LYS A 15 -9.98 9.08 -1.60
CA LYS A 15 -9.95 7.71 -1.05
C LYS A 15 -8.54 7.13 -1.02
N CYS A 16 -7.58 7.96 -0.62
CA CYS A 16 -6.15 7.66 -0.68
C CYS A 16 -5.54 7.54 0.71
N PHE A 17 -4.81 6.46 0.96
CA PHE A 17 -3.89 6.36 2.09
C PHE A 17 -2.52 6.90 1.66
N VAL A 18 -1.97 7.82 2.44
CA VAL A 18 -0.68 8.48 2.18
C VAL A 18 0.25 8.25 3.36
N ALA A 19 1.50 7.90 3.08
CA ALA A 19 2.57 7.79 4.07
C ALA A 19 3.94 7.97 3.39
N GLU A 20 4.96 8.22 4.21
CA GLU A 20 6.36 8.19 3.79
C GLU A 20 6.91 6.77 3.92
N ALA A 21 7.87 6.40 3.06
CA ALA A 21 8.49 5.08 3.10
C ALA A 21 9.19 4.86 4.44
N SER A 22 9.90 5.87 4.93
CA SER A 22 10.60 5.88 6.23
C SER A 22 9.68 5.66 7.44
N ASP A 23 8.41 6.07 7.38
CA ASP A 23 7.42 5.80 8.43
C ASP A 23 6.98 4.33 8.47
N ILE A 24 7.02 3.65 7.32
CA ILE A 24 6.53 2.28 7.14
C ILE A 24 7.66 1.27 7.32
N GLU A 25 8.79 1.56 6.68
CA GLU A 25 9.96 0.70 6.60
C GLU A 25 10.54 0.48 7.99
N SER A 26 11.06 -0.72 8.19
CA SER A 26 11.90 -1.03 9.34
C SER A 26 13.22 -1.55 8.80
N ASP A 27 14.31 -1.35 9.53
CA ASP A 27 15.67 -1.76 9.13
C ASP A 27 15.81 -3.25 8.75
N VAL A 28 14.78 -4.06 8.99
CA VAL A 28 14.80 -5.52 8.92
C VAL A 28 14.03 -6.08 7.71
N GLN A 29 13.16 -5.30 7.03
CA GLN A 29 12.31 -5.83 5.95
C GLN A 29 12.15 -4.87 4.77
N PRO A 30 12.15 -5.40 3.53
CA PRO A 30 11.86 -4.60 2.35
C PRO A 30 10.43 -4.05 2.40
N LEU A 31 10.23 -2.82 1.92
CA LEU A 31 8.93 -2.12 1.92
C LEU A 31 7.79 -2.95 1.27
N PHE A 32 8.11 -3.71 0.23
CA PHE A 32 7.14 -4.56 -0.50
C PHE A 32 7.54 -6.03 -0.42
N HIS A 33 6.54 -6.90 -0.32
CA HIS A 33 6.73 -8.35 -0.35
C HIS A 33 5.85 -9.01 -1.40
N GLN A 34 6.27 -10.17 -1.87
CA GLN A 34 5.46 -11.03 -2.73
C GLN A 34 4.13 -11.36 -2.04
N ILE A 35 3.02 -11.12 -2.73
CA ILE A 35 1.66 -11.27 -2.18
C ILE A 35 1.22 -12.73 -2.26
N TYR A 36 1.44 -13.37 -3.41
CA TYR A 36 1.08 -14.77 -3.64
C TYR A 36 2.29 -15.56 -4.14
N PRO A 37 2.51 -16.81 -3.67
CA PRO A 37 3.67 -17.62 -4.06
C PRO A 37 3.77 -17.92 -5.56
N ASP A 38 2.63 -17.93 -6.24
CA ASP A 38 2.44 -18.26 -7.65
C ASP A 38 2.43 -17.03 -8.58
N THR A 39 2.55 -15.82 -8.03
CA THR A 39 2.57 -14.56 -8.80
C THR A 39 3.84 -13.77 -8.53
N CYS A 40 4.26 -12.92 -9.46
CA CYS A 40 5.33 -11.95 -9.24
C CYS A 40 4.84 -10.64 -8.61
N ASP A 41 3.58 -10.59 -8.17
CA ASP A 41 2.98 -9.38 -7.62
C ASP A 41 3.56 -9.11 -6.23
N ILE A 42 4.08 -7.90 -6.05
CA ILE A 42 4.58 -7.39 -4.77
C ILE A 42 3.64 -6.34 -4.21
N GLY A 43 3.61 -6.19 -2.89
CA GLY A 43 2.81 -5.16 -2.24
C GLY A 43 2.83 -5.26 -0.72
N ILE A 44 1.76 -4.75 -0.10
CA ILE A 44 1.60 -4.69 1.36
C ILE A 44 0.19 -5.07 1.77
N THR A 45 0.03 -5.56 2.99
CA THR A 45 -1.28 -5.72 3.62
C THR A 45 -1.47 -4.61 4.64
N LEU A 46 -2.53 -3.82 4.48
CA LEU A 46 -2.92 -2.82 5.48
C LEU A 46 -3.93 -3.42 6.46
N ILE A 47 -3.67 -3.27 7.76
CA ILE A 47 -4.63 -3.63 8.81
C ILE A 47 -5.27 -2.37 9.42
N SER A 48 -6.60 -2.36 9.48
CA SER A 48 -7.37 -1.30 10.13
C SER A 48 -7.06 -1.25 11.62
N HIS A 49 -6.53 -0.14 12.12
CA HIS A 49 -6.27 0.04 13.56
C HIS A 49 -7.54 0.08 14.42
N ARG A 50 -8.72 0.13 13.79
CA ARG A 50 -10.03 0.19 14.47
C ARG A 50 -10.79 -1.13 14.41
N SER A 51 -10.78 -1.78 13.25
CA SER A 51 -11.61 -2.95 12.97
C SER A 51 -10.80 -4.24 12.79
N GLU A 52 -9.47 -4.15 12.83
CA GLU A 52 -8.54 -5.26 12.58
C GLU A 52 -8.72 -5.93 11.20
N THR A 53 -9.47 -5.29 10.31
CA THR A 53 -9.73 -5.78 8.97
C THR A 53 -8.50 -5.58 8.10
N GLU A 54 -8.10 -6.64 7.42
CA GLU A 54 -6.96 -6.64 6.50
C GLU A 54 -7.39 -6.41 5.05
N VAL A 55 -6.64 -5.56 4.35
CA VAL A 55 -6.80 -5.29 2.92
C VAL A 55 -5.42 -5.35 2.28
N THR A 56 -5.25 -6.24 1.32
CA THR A 56 -4.03 -6.42 0.56
C THR A 56 -4.03 -5.46 -0.63
N TYR A 57 -2.91 -4.74 -0.80
CA TYR A 57 -2.67 -3.85 -1.94
C TYR A 57 -1.44 -4.32 -2.70
N PHE A 58 -1.55 -4.35 -4.03
CA PHE A 58 -0.44 -4.68 -4.93
C PHE A 58 0.15 -3.41 -5.55
N LEU A 59 1.45 -3.43 -5.81
CA LEU A 59 2.16 -2.35 -6.48
C LEU A 59 1.67 -2.23 -7.92
N ASN A 60 1.01 -1.12 -8.22
CA ASN A 60 0.46 -0.85 -9.54
C ASN A 60 1.41 0.01 -10.38
N GLU A 61 1.99 1.05 -9.78
CA GLU A 61 2.84 2.00 -10.50
C GLU A 61 3.97 2.51 -9.61
N THR A 62 5.16 2.65 -10.20
CA THR A 62 6.30 3.35 -9.58
C THR A 62 6.52 4.64 -10.35
N PHE A 63 6.32 5.78 -9.70
CA PHE A 63 6.54 7.08 -10.31
C PHE A 63 7.98 7.51 -10.10
N ARG A 64 8.64 7.91 -11.19
CA ARG A 64 10.01 8.42 -11.21
C ARG A 64 10.06 9.80 -11.82
N ASP A 65 10.99 10.62 -11.37
CA ASP A 65 11.24 11.92 -11.96
C ASP A 65 12.10 11.85 -13.24
N ARG A 66 12.54 13.02 -13.73
CA ARG A 66 13.36 13.14 -14.94
C ARG A 66 14.77 12.57 -14.79
N GLU A 67 15.26 12.44 -13.55
CA GLU A 67 16.56 11.88 -13.21
C GLU A 67 16.47 10.37 -12.91
N ASN A 68 15.28 9.78 -13.12
CA ASN A 68 14.96 8.38 -12.86
C ASN A 68 14.99 8.01 -11.37
N GLU A 69 14.90 8.99 -10.47
CA GLU A 69 14.76 8.76 -9.04
C GLU A 69 13.31 8.42 -8.70
N VAL A 70 13.11 7.46 -7.79
CA VAL A 70 11.76 7.08 -7.34
C VAL A 70 11.23 8.18 -6.43
N GLN A 71 10.04 8.68 -6.75
CA GLN A 71 9.37 9.74 -5.99
C GLN A 71 8.23 9.16 -5.14
N TYR A 72 7.44 8.23 -5.71
CA TYR A 72 6.41 7.51 -4.96
C TYR A 72 5.99 6.22 -5.64
N TRP A 73 5.35 5.34 -4.87
CA TRP A 73 4.67 4.15 -5.34
C TRP A 73 3.16 4.30 -5.18
N THR A 74 2.39 3.79 -6.14
CA THR A 74 0.93 3.69 -6.04
C THR A 74 0.53 2.23 -6.00
N LEU A 75 -0.28 1.86 -5.01
CA LEU A 75 -0.80 0.52 -4.82
C LEU A 75 -2.32 0.49 -4.89
N LEU A 76 -2.87 -0.59 -5.43
CA LEU A 76 -4.31 -0.81 -5.60
C LEU A 76 -4.75 -2.06 -4.83
N PRO A 77 -5.99 -2.10 -4.32
CA PRO A 77 -6.48 -3.27 -3.60
C PRO A 77 -6.52 -4.48 -4.55
N THR A 78 -6.15 -5.66 -4.04
CA THR A 78 -6.28 -6.88 -4.85
C THR A 78 -7.75 -7.21 -5.11
N PRO A 79 -8.08 -7.89 -6.22
CA PRO A 79 -9.45 -8.33 -6.49
C PRO A 79 -10.03 -9.26 -5.40
N GLU A 80 -9.16 -9.97 -4.67
CA GLU A 80 -9.56 -10.77 -3.52
C GLU A 80 -9.97 -9.88 -2.34
N SER A 81 -9.16 -8.87 -2.01
CA SER A 81 -9.48 -7.93 -0.94
C SER A 81 -10.71 -7.10 -1.25
N GLU A 82 -10.95 -6.69 -2.51
CA GLU A 82 -12.20 -6.03 -2.88
C GLU A 82 -13.43 -6.92 -2.70
N ARG A 83 -13.31 -8.24 -2.93
CA ARG A 83 -14.41 -9.18 -2.69
C ARG A 83 -14.69 -9.37 -1.20
N LYS A 84 -13.65 -9.46 -0.38
CA LYS A 84 -13.74 -9.63 1.08
C LYS A 84 -14.18 -8.35 1.79
N VAL A 85 -13.72 -7.20 1.31
CA VAL A 85 -13.95 -5.87 1.91
C VAL A 85 -14.45 -4.91 0.82
N PRO A 86 -15.71 -4.98 0.39
CA PRO A 86 -16.22 -4.18 -0.74
C PRO A 86 -16.07 -2.66 -0.57
N THR A 87 -15.97 -2.18 0.67
CA THR A 87 -15.75 -0.76 0.99
C THR A 87 -14.37 -0.25 0.61
N CYS A 88 -13.38 -1.12 0.38
CA CYS A 88 -12.06 -0.73 -0.10
C CYS A 88 -12.01 -0.51 -1.62
N ARG A 89 -13.07 -0.83 -2.36
CA ARG A 89 -13.11 -0.63 -3.82
C ARG A 89 -12.88 0.84 -4.19
N GLY A 90 -11.94 1.06 -5.10
CA GLY A 90 -11.55 2.39 -5.56
C GLY A 90 -10.76 3.20 -4.54
N THR A 91 -10.29 2.57 -3.45
CA THR A 91 -9.23 3.14 -2.62
C THR A 91 -7.87 2.86 -3.25
N PHE A 92 -6.86 3.64 -2.89
CA PHE A 92 -5.48 3.37 -3.27
C PHE A 92 -4.51 3.85 -2.19
N VAL A 93 -3.29 3.34 -2.23
CA VAL A 93 -2.21 3.73 -1.33
C VAL A 93 -1.15 4.45 -2.13
N ARG A 94 -0.64 5.56 -1.61
CA ARG A 94 0.53 6.26 -2.13
C ARG A 94 1.60 6.33 -1.05
N ILE A 95 2.77 5.82 -1.36
CA ILE A 95 3.93 5.86 -0.46
C ILE A 95 4.99 6.73 -1.12
N PHE A 96 5.38 7.81 -0.46
CA PHE A 96 6.43 8.71 -0.93
C PHE A 96 7.81 8.18 -0.55
N ASN A 97 8.75 8.28 -1.47
CA ASN A 97 10.15 7.96 -1.26
C ASN A 97 10.88 9.23 -0.78
N ASP A 98 10.69 9.58 0.49
CA ASP A 98 11.33 10.70 1.20
C ASP A 98 12.02 10.15 2.46
#